data_AF-H0E9G3-F1
#
_entry.id   AF-H0E9G3-F1
#
_cell.length_a   1.000
_cell.length_b   1.000
_cell.length_c   1.000
_cell.angle_alpha   90.00
_cell.angle_beta   90.00
_cell.angle_gamma   90.00
#
_symmetry.space_group_name_H-M   'P 1'
#
loop_
_entity.id
_entity.type
_entity.pdbx_description
1 polymer ?
#
loop_
_entity_poly.entity_id
_entity_poly.type
_entity_poly.pdbx_seq_one_letter_code
_entity_poly.pdbx_strand_id
1 'polypeptide(L)'
;MPAWAPTSTLLAISGSAGRRPRRPAASRATKATWAEDDTGRVSAGPCNRPASWAASSARRRLSWSGIGREATTCSVGRGRTWARRRSAAGRSGPRPRASRPVPARCMRAHVRRRTTTPYAWTMSVPLFDTATALEPLRPQLHDALLRVANDGRFILGPEVEAFEREFADWIGTRHAVGVANGTDAIVIALRALGVGPGDEVVVPSFTFWASAEAIPPTGATPVFCDVDPDTMCVTAETVAAAVTPRTKAIVAVHLFGNVAPIAEIRARTGLPVVEDAAQAAGSTTIRAESGALARPGALGDLATFSFYPSKNLGCFGDGGAVTTADANLAERVRTLRFHGSADKVDYVDIGYNSRLDELQAAVLRVLLPHLPAWATHRARTHERYRNAGLGELVTLPVPAPGSTAAWHLYVVRSDRADELAAGLRVRGIGARPYYRTPVHRQPPMARYLPDGGVSLPVTEELARTHLALPVSATITDQQVGAVVDGVAAVLAGR
;
A
#
# COMPACT_ATOMS: atom_id res chain seq x y z
N MET A 1 44.36 54.69 -23.84
CA MET A 1 43.19 55.56 -24.08
C MET A 1 41.98 54.68 -24.37
N PRO A 2 40.78 54.99 -23.86
CA PRO A 2 40.34 55.28 -22.48
C PRO A 2 39.45 54.11 -21.94
N ALA A 3 39.34 53.78 -20.65
CA ALA A 3 38.89 54.54 -19.45
C ALA A 3 37.34 54.72 -19.45
N TRP A 4 36.53 54.42 -18.43
CA TRP A 4 36.54 54.73 -16.99
C TRP A 4 35.66 53.75 -16.18
N ALA A 5 35.98 53.59 -14.89
CA ALA A 5 35.11 53.03 -13.83
C ALA A 5 34.61 54.18 -12.90
N PRO A 6 34.10 53.93 -11.66
CA PRO A 6 32.70 54.06 -11.27
C PRO A 6 32.45 55.16 -10.20
N THR A 7 31.20 55.36 -9.77
CA THR A 7 30.90 56.13 -8.55
C THR A 7 29.75 55.53 -7.74
N SER A 8 30.11 55.21 -6.51
CA SER A 8 29.29 54.93 -5.33
C SER A 8 28.77 56.20 -4.66
N THR A 9 27.57 56.16 -4.07
CA THR A 9 27.20 57.07 -2.97
C THR A 9 26.43 56.31 -1.89
N LEU A 10 27.01 56.29 -0.69
CA LEU A 10 26.40 55.98 0.60
C LEU A 10 25.35 57.04 0.98
N LEU A 11 24.28 56.63 1.67
CA LEU A 11 23.75 57.43 2.77
C LEU A 11 23.15 56.52 3.85
N ALA A 12 23.67 56.69 5.05
CA ALA A 12 23.17 56.13 6.30
C ALA A 12 22.30 57.17 7.02
N ILE A 13 21.50 56.69 7.99
CA ILE A 13 21.25 57.24 9.34
C ILE A 13 19.77 57.23 9.77
N SER A 14 19.56 56.59 10.94
CA SER A 14 18.50 56.74 11.96
C SER A 14 17.08 56.25 11.61
N GLY A 15 16.29 55.66 12.52
CA GLY A 15 16.39 55.49 13.97
C GLY A 15 15.00 55.66 14.61
N SER A 16 14.74 54.90 15.70
CA SER A 16 13.55 54.88 16.59
C SER A 16 12.35 54.03 16.10
N ALA A 17 11.99 52.90 16.72
CA ALA A 17 11.51 52.64 18.09
C ALA A 17 10.04 53.07 18.31
N GLY A 18 9.11 52.09 18.41
CA GLY A 18 7.70 52.39 18.66
C GLY A 18 6.76 51.19 18.81
N ARG A 19 6.81 50.54 19.98
CA ARG A 19 5.69 49.99 20.78
C ARG A 19 4.76 48.89 20.21
N ARG A 20 4.85 47.72 20.86
CA ARG A 20 3.80 46.68 20.99
C ARG A 20 2.57 47.20 21.78
N PRO A 21 1.35 46.74 21.49
CA PRO A 21 0.27 46.71 22.47
C PRO A 21 0.26 45.40 23.26
N ARG A 22 -0.03 45.54 24.55
CA ARG A 22 -0.11 44.50 25.59
C ARG A 22 -1.44 43.73 25.53
N ARG A 23 -1.37 42.45 25.92
CA ARG A 23 -2.49 41.65 26.45
C ARG A 23 -3.12 42.33 27.68
N PRO A 24 -4.42 42.14 27.93
CA PRO A 24 -4.95 42.12 29.29
C PRO A 24 -5.08 40.67 29.79
N ALA A 25 -4.74 40.47 31.06
CA ALA A 25 -4.98 39.26 31.81
C ALA A 25 -6.16 39.48 32.78
N ALA A 26 -6.89 38.38 33.00
CA ALA A 26 -7.64 38.01 34.19
C ALA A 26 -8.83 38.86 34.66
N SER A 27 -10.02 38.25 34.63
CA SER A 27 -10.97 38.33 35.75
C SER A 27 -11.22 36.91 36.28
N ARG A 28 -11.11 36.79 37.61
CA ARG A 28 -11.57 35.65 38.44
C ARG A 28 -13.01 35.93 38.88
N ALA A 29 -13.65 34.86 39.36
CA ALA A 29 -14.97 34.75 40.03
C ALA A 29 -16.11 34.40 39.05
N THR A 30 -16.96 33.42 39.28
CA THR A 30 -17.44 32.81 40.54
C THR A 30 -17.85 31.34 40.30
N LYS A 31 -17.68 30.52 41.34
CA LYS A 31 -18.35 29.22 41.49
C LYS A 31 -19.87 29.43 41.53
N ALA A 32 -20.62 28.62 40.80
CA ALA A 32 -22.02 28.33 41.08
C ALA A 32 -22.15 26.82 41.26
N THR A 33 -22.25 26.40 42.51
CA THR A 33 -22.85 25.14 42.96
C THR A 33 -24.38 25.32 43.05
N TRP A 34 -25.08 24.22 43.33
CA TRP A 34 -26.54 24.02 43.48
C TRP A 34 -27.23 23.61 42.17
N ALA A 35 -28.05 22.57 42.10
CA ALA A 35 -28.39 21.47 43.01
C ALA A 35 -29.12 20.43 42.16
N GLU A 36 -28.88 19.15 42.43
CA GLU A 36 -29.85 18.11 42.15
C GLU A 36 -31.07 18.37 43.04
N ASP A 37 -32.27 18.29 42.46
CA ASP A 37 -33.39 17.79 43.25
C ASP A 37 -34.37 17.03 42.36
N ASP A 38 -34.85 15.97 43.00
CA ASP A 38 -35.55 14.81 42.51
C ASP A 38 -37.07 15.06 42.49
N THR A 39 -37.81 14.06 42.00
CA THR A 39 -39.25 13.79 42.21
C THR A 39 -40.28 14.37 41.22
N GLY A 40 -41.14 13.48 40.72
CA GLY A 40 -42.44 13.86 40.16
C GLY A 40 -43.01 12.92 39.09
N ARG A 41 -43.55 11.78 39.52
CA ARG A 41 -44.26 10.79 38.67
C ARG A 41 -45.77 11.13 38.55
N VAL A 42 -46.40 10.54 37.52
CA VAL A 42 -47.86 10.32 37.29
C VAL A 42 -48.58 11.45 36.53
N SER A 43 -49.14 11.21 35.33
CA SER A 43 -50.42 10.51 35.13
C SER A 43 -50.69 10.17 33.66
N ALA A 44 -51.51 9.12 33.46
CA ALA A 44 -51.90 8.55 32.18
C ALA A 44 -53.37 8.85 31.84
N GLY A 45 -53.69 8.83 30.54
CA GLY A 45 -55.03 8.57 29.97
C GLY A 45 -55.48 9.57 28.89
N PRO A 46 -56.52 9.26 28.09
CA PRO A 46 -56.76 8.04 27.32
C PRO A 46 -57.31 8.31 25.87
N CYS A 47 -57.74 7.24 25.17
CA CYS A 47 -58.59 7.20 23.95
C CYS A 47 -57.91 7.54 22.61
N ASN A 48 -58.21 6.94 21.45
CA ASN A 48 -59.26 6.02 21.03
C ASN A 48 -58.85 5.33 19.70
N ARG A 49 -59.23 4.05 19.52
CA ARG A 49 -59.42 3.36 18.22
C ARG A 49 -60.94 3.31 17.94
N PRO A 50 -61.42 3.23 16.68
CA PRO A 50 -61.66 1.92 16.02
C PRO A 50 -61.44 1.92 14.47
N ALA A 51 -60.91 0.82 13.88
CA ALA A 51 -61.57 -0.25 13.08
C ALA A 51 -61.96 0.19 11.63
N SER A 52 -61.68 -0.54 10.53
CA SER A 52 -62.00 -1.94 10.28
C SER A 52 -61.53 -2.47 8.89
N TRP A 53 -61.12 -3.76 8.83
CA TRP A 53 -61.41 -4.84 7.84
C TRP A 53 -60.88 -4.71 6.38
N ALA A 54 -60.50 -5.75 5.62
CA ALA A 54 -60.74 -7.20 5.66
C ALA A 54 -59.61 -8.00 4.96
N ALA A 55 -59.61 -9.31 5.22
CA ALA A 55 -58.70 -10.33 4.69
C ALA A 55 -59.05 -10.84 3.28
N SER A 56 -58.06 -11.42 2.59
CA SER A 56 -58.28 -12.59 1.74
C SER A 56 -57.01 -13.46 1.64
N SER A 57 -57.26 -14.76 1.57
CA SER A 57 -56.36 -15.88 1.77
C SER A 57 -55.99 -16.57 0.45
N ALA A 58 -54.77 -17.11 0.34
CA ALA A 58 -54.49 -18.26 -0.53
C ALA A 58 -53.39 -19.14 0.07
N ARG A 59 -53.75 -20.37 0.45
CA ARG A 59 -52.87 -21.48 0.79
C ARG A 59 -52.68 -22.39 -0.43
N ARG A 60 -51.44 -22.83 -0.71
CA ARG A 60 -51.10 -24.14 -1.30
C ARG A 60 -49.75 -24.57 -0.69
N ARG A 61 -49.75 -25.52 0.26
CA ARG A 61 -49.37 -26.95 0.09
C ARG A 61 -48.07 -27.17 -0.67
N LEU A 62 -47.03 -27.60 0.03
CA LEU A 62 -46.06 -28.59 -0.46
C LEU A 62 -45.69 -29.52 0.70
N SER A 63 -45.78 -30.82 0.40
CA SER A 63 -45.59 -31.98 1.26
C SER A 63 -44.12 -32.34 1.41
N TRP A 64 -43.76 -32.80 2.61
CA TRP A 64 -42.49 -33.49 2.91
C TRP A 64 -42.73 -35.00 3.00
N SER A 65 -41.89 -35.78 2.32
CA SER A 65 -41.76 -37.23 2.48
C SER A 65 -40.45 -37.77 1.88
N GLY A 66 -39.72 -38.58 2.64
CA GLY A 66 -38.60 -39.46 2.20
C GLY A 66 -37.20 -38.93 2.51
N ILE A 67 -36.55 -39.19 3.66
CA ILE A 67 -35.91 -40.43 4.21
C ILE A 67 -34.44 -40.64 3.74
N GLY A 68 -33.54 -40.76 4.74
CA GLY A 68 -32.19 -41.36 4.69
C GLY A 68 -31.13 -40.48 5.38
N ARG A 69 -31.00 -40.47 6.72
CA ARG A 69 -30.05 -41.24 7.57
C ARG A 69 -28.63 -41.30 6.95
N GLU A 70 -27.57 -40.82 7.60
CA GLU A 70 -27.02 -41.36 8.86
C GLU A 70 -26.36 -40.30 9.75
N ALA A 71 -26.32 -40.64 11.04
CA ALA A 71 -25.93 -39.84 12.17
C ALA A 71 -24.41 -39.89 12.45
N THR A 72 -23.88 -38.83 13.05
CA THR A 72 -22.81 -38.98 14.04
C THR A 72 -22.99 -37.93 15.12
N THR A 73 -23.44 -38.38 16.29
CA THR A 73 -23.55 -37.59 17.51
C THR A 73 -22.21 -37.60 18.26
N CYS A 74 -21.95 -36.44 18.86
CA CYS A 74 -20.90 -36.16 19.81
C CYS A 74 -21.27 -36.72 21.20
N SER A 75 -20.31 -37.26 21.97
CA SER A 75 -20.17 -37.03 23.42
C SER A 75 -18.92 -37.72 23.98
N VAL A 76 -17.95 -36.96 24.53
CA VAL A 76 -17.69 -36.70 25.97
C VAL A 76 -17.42 -37.96 26.82
N GLY A 77 -16.23 -38.02 27.45
CA GLY A 77 -16.12 -38.59 28.81
C GLY A 77 -14.87 -39.41 29.19
N ARG A 78 -13.90 -38.73 29.79
CA ARG A 78 -13.11 -39.10 31.01
C ARG A 78 -12.60 -40.56 31.20
N GLY A 79 -11.27 -40.68 31.27
CA GLY A 79 -10.58 -40.94 32.56
C GLY A 79 -9.95 -42.33 32.83
N ARG A 80 -8.69 -42.27 33.31
CA ARG A 80 -7.95 -43.24 34.17
C ARG A 80 -7.45 -44.53 33.47
N THR A 81 -6.32 -45.17 33.78
CA THR A 81 -5.06 -44.95 34.54
C THR A 81 -4.13 -46.14 34.24
N TRP A 82 -2.80 -45.90 34.22
CA TRP A 82 -1.68 -46.78 34.60
C TRP A 82 -1.68 -48.31 34.32
N ALA A 83 -0.68 -48.77 33.55
CA ALA A 83 0.13 -49.95 33.92
C ALA A 83 1.50 -49.98 33.18
N ARG A 84 2.57 -50.11 33.97
CA ARG A 84 3.95 -50.44 33.56
C ARG A 84 4.14 -51.97 33.50
N ARG A 85 5.02 -52.45 32.61
CA ARG A 85 6.04 -53.54 32.76
C ARG A 85 6.69 -53.78 31.39
N ARG A 86 7.99 -53.47 31.15
CA ARG A 86 9.25 -54.18 31.46
C ARG A 86 9.40 -55.61 30.89
N SER A 87 10.35 -55.71 29.94
CA SER A 87 11.48 -56.67 29.86
C SER A 87 11.40 -57.94 28.98
N ALA A 88 12.30 -57.95 27.99
CA ALA A 88 13.37 -58.93 27.73
C ALA A 88 13.13 -60.24 26.93
N ALA A 89 13.94 -60.32 25.86
CA ALA A 89 14.82 -61.42 25.44
C ALA A 89 14.26 -62.77 24.91
N GLY A 90 14.57 -63.04 23.62
CA GLY A 90 15.53 -64.11 23.28
C GLY A 90 15.07 -65.27 22.39
N ARG A 91 15.97 -65.63 21.44
CA ARG A 91 16.15 -66.89 20.67
C ARG A 91 15.41 -67.00 19.32
N SER A 92 15.93 -67.58 18.21
CA SER A 92 17.28 -67.94 17.70
C SER A 92 17.14 -68.67 16.35
N GLY A 93 17.93 -68.28 15.33
CA GLY A 93 18.47 -69.14 14.23
C GLY A 93 17.73 -69.16 12.86
N PRO A 94 18.35 -69.60 11.74
CA PRO A 94 19.79 -69.85 11.46
C PRO A 94 20.34 -69.12 10.19
N ARG A 95 21.68 -69.05 10.05
CA ARG A 95 22.43 -68.54 8.87
C ARG A 95 22.54 -69.59 7.75
N PRO A 96 22.82 -69.15 6.50
CA PRO A 96 23.97 -69.75 5.81
C PRO A 96 24.88 -68.78 5.00
N ARG A 97 26.17 -69.10 5.11
CA ARG A 97 27.31 -69.11 4.16
C ARG A 97 27.66 -67.91 3.27
N ALA A 98 28.95 -67.59 3.34
CA ALA A 98 29.69 -66.60 2.58
C ALA A 98 30.04 -67.03 1.14
N SER A 99 30.10 -66.06 0.23
CA SER A 99 30.74 -66.16 -1.09
C SER A 99 31.60 -64.94 -1.38
N ARG A 100 32.70 -65.18 -2.11
CA ARG A 100 33.93 -64.38 -2.33
C ARG A 100 33.71 -63.07 -3.11
N PRO A 101 34.63 -62.09 -3.04
CA PRO A 101 34.53 -60.84 -3.79
C PRO A 101 34.99 -60.99 -5.24
N VAL A 102 34.29 -60.34 -6.17
CA VAL A 102 34.60 -60.22 -7.61
C VAL A 102 35.38 -58.90 -7.83
N PRO A 103 36.43 -58.86 -8.68
CA PRO A 103 37.22 -57.65 -8.87
C PRO A 103 36.52 -56.64 -9.78
N ALA A 104 36.49 -55.38 -9.37
CA ALA A 104 35.97 -54.27 -10.17
C ALA A 104 36.94 -53.96 -11.33
N ARG A 105 36.50 -54.21 -12.56
CA ARG A 105 37.19 -53.83 -13.78
C ARG A 105 36.82 -52.39 -14.15
N CYS A 106 37.77 -51.47 -13.96
CA CYS A 106 37.66 -50.08 -14.42
C CYS A 106 37.50 -50.03 -15.95
N MET A 107 36.30 -49.75 -16.44
CA MET A 107 36.09 -49.22 -17.80
C MET A 107 36.18 -47.69 -17.74
N ARG A 108 37.28 -47.15 -18.29
CA ARG A 108 37.41 -45.72 -18.60
C ARG A 108 36.48 -45.39 -19.76
N ALA A 109 35.28 -44.93 -19.46
CA ALA A 109 34.45 -44.25 -20.46
C ALA A 109 35.11 -42.90 -20.77
N HIS A 110 35.57 -42.73 -22.01
CA HIS A 110 35.94 -41.42 -22.54
C HIS A 110 34.67 -40.57 -22.67
N VAL A 111 34.35 -39.83 -21.61
CA VAL A 111 33.43 -38.70 -21.70
C VAL A 111 34.12 -37.64 -22.54
N ARG A 112 33.75 -37.56 -23.84
CA ARG A 112 34.05 -36.39 -24.66
C ARG A 112 33.51 -35.17 -23.91
N ARG A 113 34.41 -34.38 -23.33
CA ARG A 113 34.07 -33.05 -22.83
C ARG A 113 33.53 -32.27 -24.02
N ARG A 114 32.20 -32.15 -24.09
CA ARG A 114 31.59 -31.03 -24.81
C ARG A 114 32.14 -29.79 -24.13
N THR A 115 33.03 -29.10 -24.81
CA THR A 115 33.37 -27.71 -24.54
C THR A 115 32.07 -26.93 -24.69
N THR A 116 31.32 -26.82 -23.59
CA THR A 116 30.36 -25.74 -23.41
C THR A 116 31.21 -24.48 -23.44
N THR A 117 31.14 -23.75 -24.55
CA THR A 117 31.49 -22.33 -24.60
C THR A 117 30.95 -21.70 -23.31
N PRO A 118 31.76 -20.99 -22.50
CA PRO A 118 31.21 -20.29 -21.36
C PRO A 118 30.23 -19.28 -21.97
N TYR A 119 28.93 -19.53 -21.78
CA TYR A 119 27.91 -18.53 -22.07
C TYR A 119 28.37 -17.30 -21.28
N ALA A 120 28.76 -16.25 -21.99
CA ALA A 120 29.20 -15.00 -21.38
C ALA A 120 28.22 -14.69 -20.26
N TRP A 121 28.72 -14.46 -19.04
CA TRP A 121 27.90 -14.15 -17.88
C TRP A 121 26.99 -12.98 -18.25
N THR A 122 25.77 -13.27 -18.68
CA THR A 122 24.75 -12.27 -18.96
C THR A 122 24.48 -11.60 -17.63
N MET A 123 24.86 -10.34 -17.51
CA MET A 123 24.69 -9.54 -16.31
C MET A 123 23.23 -9.64 -15.86
N SER A 124 22.99 -10.20 -14.67
CA SER A 124 21.64 -10.29 -14.14
C SER A 124 21.16 -8.91 -13.71
N VAL A 125 19.95 -8.55 -14.12
CA VAL A 125 19.32 -7.27 -13.77
C VAL A 125 18.02 -7.59 -13.03
N PRO A 126 18.00 -7.57 -11.70
CA PRO A 126 16.80 -7.90 -10.93
C PRO A 126 15.72 -6.83 -11.13
N LEU A 127 14.45 -7.25 -11.07
CA LEU A 127 13.33 -6.30 -11.13
C LEU A 127 13.30 -5.39 -9.90
N PHE A 128 13.62 -5.94 -8.72
CA PHE A 128 13.79 -5.21 -7.47
C PHE A 128 15.18 -5.45 -6.91
N ASP A 129 15.92 -4.36 -6.72
CA ASP A 129 17.19 -4.37 -5.99
C ASP A 129 17.04 -3.48 -4.75
N THR A 130 16.81 -4.11 -3.60
CA THR A 130 16.73 -3.44 -2.30
C THR A 130 18.07 -3.47 -1.58
N ALA A 131 18.97 -4.40 -1.90
CA ALA A 131 20.20 -4.61 -1.15
C ALA A 131 21.27 -3.55 -1.46
N THR A 132 21.47 -3.21 -2.74
CA THR A 132 22.57 -2.34 -3.16
C THR A 132 22.48 -0.95 -2.56
N ALA A 133 21.27 -0.38 -2.47
CA ALA A 133 21.06 0.95 -1.89
C ALA A 133 21.25 0.96 -0.36
N LEU A 134 21.08 -0.17 0.30
CA LEU A 134 21.17 -0.31 1.76
C LEU A 134 22.59 -0.63 2.24
N GLU A 135 23.44 -1.21 1.39
CA GLU A 135 24.80 -1.61 1.79
C GLU A 135 25.60 -0.47 2.45
N PRO A 136 25.62 0.76 1.89
CA PRO A 136 26.35 1.87 2.53
C PRO A 136 25.74 2.32 3.86
N LEU A 137 24.46 2.00 4.10
CA LEU A 137 23.71 2.40 5.30
C LEU A 137 23.72 1.33 6.39
N ARG A 138 24.30 0.15 6.12
CA ARG A 138 24.31 -1.01 7.03
C ARG A 138 24.78 -0.66 8.45
N PRO A 139 25.85 0.14 8.67
CA PRO A 139 26.26 0.53 10.03
C PRO A 139 25.18 1.34 10.76
N GLN A 140 24.60 2.35 10.10
CA GLN A 140 23.56 3.21 10.69
C GLN A 140 22.29 2.42 11.02
N LEU A 141 21.91 1.48 10.14
CA LEU A 141 20.79 0.58 10.34
C LEU A 141 21.01 -0.35 11.54
N HIS A 142 22.24 -0.88 11.69
CA HIS A 142 22.60 -1.71 12.83
C HIS A 142 22.51 -0.93 14.15
N ASP A 143 23.08 0.28 14.19
CA ASP A 143 23.03 1.14 15.37
C ASP A 143 21.58 1.54 15.73
N ALA A 144 20.74 1.80 14.73
CA ALA A 144 19.33 2.10 14.93
C ALA A 144 18.57 0.94 15.55
N LEU A 145 18.76 -0.29 15.04
CA LEU A 145 18.12 -1.49 15.57
C LEU A 145 18.62 -1.82 16.98
N LEU A 146 19.93 -1.72 17.23
CA LEU A 146 20.50 -1.96 18.57
C LEU A 146 20.02 -0.94 19.59
N ARG A 147 19.84 0.32 19.20
CA ARG A 147 19.30 1.36 20.09
C ARG A 147 17.90 0.99 20.58
N VAL A 148 17.02 0.54 19.69
CA VAL A 148 15.66 0.08 20.08
C VAL A 148 15.73 -1.17 20.96
N ALA A 149 16.57 -2.15 20.57
CA ALA A 149 16.73 -3.38 21.33
C ALA A 149 17.23 -3.12 22.77
N ASN A 150 18.15 -2.17 22.94
CA ASN A 150 18.70 -1.80 24.25
C ASN A 150 17.73 -0.93 25.09
N ASP A 151 16.89 -0.12 24.45
CA ASP A 151 15.88 0.70 25.15
C ASP A 151 14.70 -0.15 25.68
N GLY A 152 14.33 -1.22 24.97
CA GLY A 152 13.31 -2.17 25.41
C GLY A 152 11.86 -1.71 25.19
N ARG A 153 11.63 -0.52 24.61
CA ARG A 153 10.31 -0.10 24.11
C ARG A 153 10.18 -0.48 22.65
N PHE A 154 9.23 -1.36 22.35
CA PHE A 154 9.06 -1.92 21.00
C PHE A 154 7.81 -1.44 20.27
N ILE A 155 6.84 -0.87 21.00
CA ILE A 155 5.51 -0.52 20.49
C ILE A 155 5.14 0.88 20.94
N LEU A 156 4.80 1.75 19.98
CA LEU A 156 4.37 3.14 20.22
C LEU A 156 5.36 3.91 21.12
N GLY A 157 6.63 3.91 20.75
CA GLY A 157 7.71 4.57 21.48
C GLY A 157 8.28 5.77 20.72
N PRO A 158 9.47 6.25 21.13
CA PRO A 158 10.08 7.46 20.58
C PRO A 158 10.47 7.37 19.10
N GLU A 159 10.77 6.18 18.56
CA GLU A 159 11.13 6.03 17.15
C GLU A 159 9.92 6.22 16.24
N VAL A 160 8.76 5.65 16.60
CA VAL A 160 7.49 5.88 15.89
C VAL A 160 7.10 7.36 15.97
N GLU A 161 7.15 7.97 17.16
CA GLU A 161 6.83 9.39 17.30
C GLU A 161 7.74 10.29 16.46
N ALA A 162 9.04 10.00 16.43
CA ALA A 162 10.00 10.75 15.64
C ALA A 162 9.78 10.55 14.14
N PHE A 163 9.59 9.31 13.71
CA PHE A 163 9.28 8.99 12.32
C PHE A 163 7.99 9.66 11.85
N GLU A 164 6.93 9.63 12.64
CA GLU A 164 5.65 10.29 12.31
C GLU A 164 5.83 11.79 12.06
N ARG A 165 6.62 12.47 12.90
CA ARG A 165 6.93 13.90 12.70
C ARG A 165 7.78 14.11 11.45
N GLU A 166 8.89 13.40 11.33
CA GLU A 166 9.84 13.53 10.22
C GLU A 166 9.16 13.24 8.86
N PHE A 167 8.30 12.22 8.81
CA PHE A 167 7.57 11.84 7.62
C PHE A 167 6.47 12.86 7.26
N ALA A 168 5.73 13.37 8.25
CA ALA A 168 4.74 14.44 8.02
C ALA A 168 5.40 15.71 7.47
N ASP A 169 6.51 16.13 8.07
CA ASP A 169 7.30 17.29 7.64
C ASP A 169 7.82 17.11 6.21
N TRP A 170 8.38 15.93 5.90
CA TRP A 170 8.91 15.64 4.58
C TRP A 170 7.84 15.61 3.48
N ILE A 171 6.69 14.98 3.75
CA ILE A 171 5.53 14.96 2.85
C ILE A 171 4.97 16.37 2.64
N GLY A 172 5.01 17.22 3.67
CA GLY A 172 4.40 18.56 3.67
C GLY A 172 2.96 18.56 4.16
N THR A 173 2.66 17.74 5.17
CA THR A 173 1.36 17.64 5.84
C THR A 173 1.52 17.81 7.35
N ARG A 174 0.42 17.87 8.12
CA ARG A 174 0.49 18.15 9.56
C ARG A 174 0.65 16.91 10.43
N HIS A 175 0.12 15.78 9.97
CA HIS A 175 0.08 14.56 10.76
C HIS A 175 0.43 13.35 9.90
N ALA A 176 1.25 12.47 10.46
CA ALA A 176 1.40 11.09 10.04
C ALA A 176 1.10 10.19 11.24
N VAL A 177 0.51 9.02 10.98
CA VAL A 177 0.15 8.04 11.99
C VAL A 177 0.58 6.66 11.49
N GLY A 178 1.60 6.07 12.10
CA GLY A 178 2.14 4.77 11.74
C GLY A 178 1.16 3.62 12.03
N VAL A 179 1.01 2.71 11.07
CA VAL A 179 0.14 1.52 11.14
C VAL A 179 0.91 0.28 10.65
N ALA A 180 0.31 -0.91 10.76
CA ALA A 180 1.03 -2.15 10.50
C ALA A 180 1.37 -2.36 9.02
N ASN A 181 0.53 -1.89 8.09
CA ASN A 181 0.75 -2.08 6.65
C ASN A 181 -0.12 -1.10 5.83
N GLY A 182 0.05 -1.11 4.50
CA GLY A 182 -0.71 -0.24 3.59
C GLY A 182 -2.19 -0.61 3.45
N THR A 183 -2.57 -1.89 3.54
CA THR A 183 -3.98 -2.31 3.49
C THR A 183 -4.73 -1.78 4.72
N ASP A 184 -4.17 -1.98 5.92
CA ASP A 184 -4.72 -1.45 7.17
C ASP A 184 -4.82 0.08 7.14
N ALA A 185 -3.84 0.76 6.53
CA ALA A 185 -3.89 2.21 6.35
C ALA A 185 -5.14 2.64 5.57
N ILE A 186 -5.51 1.93 4.49
CA ILE A 186 -6.73 2.22 3.71
C ILE A 186 -7.99 1.91 4.53
N VAL A 187 -8.05 0.75 5.20
CA VAL A 187 -9.19 0.39 6.07
C VAL A 187 -9.42 1.45 7.14
N ILE A 188 -8.36 1.85 7.84
CA ILE A 188 -8.44 2.84 8.93
C ILE A 188 -8.78 4.23 8.39
N ALA A 189 -8.22 4.64 7.25
CA ALA A 189 -8.56 5.92 6.63
C ALA A 189 -10.04 6.01 6.25
N LEU A 190 -10.59 4.97 5.63
CA LEU A 190 -12.02 4.90 5.28
C LEU A 190 -12.89 4.93 6.55
N ARG A 191 -12.55 4.15 7.59
CA ARG A 191 -13.27 4.18 8.87
C ARG A 191 -13.17 5.53 9.58
N ALA A 192 -12.04 6.24 9.45
CA ALA A 192 -11.89 7.60 9.99
C ALA A 192 -12.81 8.62 9.27
N LEU A 193 -13.08 8.43 7.98
CA LEU A 193 -14.09 9.18 7.23
C LEU A 193 -15.54 8.76 7.54
N GLY A 194 -15.72 7.76 8.41
CA GLY A 194 -17.03 7.23 8.78
C GLY A 194 -17.67 6.35 7.70
N VAL A 195 -16.86 5.81 6.77
CA VAL A 195 -17.33 4.83 5.78
C VAL A 195 -17.75 3.55 6.49
N GLY A 196 -18.93 3.03 6.15
CA GLY A 196 -19.51 1.86 6.78
C GLY A 196 -20.54 1.11 5.92
N PRO A 197 -21.38 0.26 6.55
CA PRO A 197 -22.43 -0.48 5.86
C PRO A 197 -23.39 0.44 5.09
N GLY A 198 -23.64 0.11 3.83
CA GLY A 198 -24.53 0.88 2.94
C GLY A 198 -23.84 1.97 2.14
N ASP A 199 -22.58 2.30 2.47
CA ASP A 199 -21.77 3.22 1.68
C ASP A 199 -21.11 2.52 0.49
N GLU A 200 -20.81 3.31 -0.53
CA GLU A 200 -19.97 2.92 -1.67
C GLU A 200 -18.66 3.69 -1.67
N VAL A 201 -17.59 3.03 -2.12
CA VAL A 201 -16.27 3.65 -2.29
C VAL A 201 -15.79 3.41 -3.71
N VAL A 202 -15.57 4.49 -4.46
CA VAL A 202 -15.03 4.39 -5.82
C VAL A 202 -13.53 4.09 -5.77
N VAL A 203 -13.08 3.12 -6.56
CA VAL A 203 -11.68 2.68 -6.63
C VAL A 203 -11.32 2.27 -8.06
N PRO A 204 -10.12 2.57 -8.59
CA PRO A 204 -9.72 2.02 -9.88
C PRO A 204 -9.70 0.50 -9.86
N SER A 205 -10.06 -0.13 -10.97
CA SER A 205 -9.88 -1.58 -11.09
C SER A 205 -8.49 -2.00 -11.54
N PHE A 206 -7.78 -1.11 -12.26
CA PHE A 206 -6.38 -1.27 -12.58
C PHE A 206 -5.52 -0.77 -11.40
N THR A 207 -5.42 -1.58 -10.36
CA THR A 207 -4.61 -1.29 -9.16
C THR A 207 -4.15 -2.60 -8.51
N PHE A 208 -3.35 -2.49 -7.45
CA PHE A 208 -3.09 -3.64 -6.58
C PHE A 208 -4.36 -4.03 -5.82
N TRP A 209 -4.54 -5.33 -5.64
CA TRP A 209 -5.64 -5.93 -4.90
C TRP A 209 -6.00 -5.20 -3.59
N ALA A 210 -4.99 -4.78 -2.83
CA ALA A 210 -5.17 -4.11 -1.54
C ALA A 210 -6.06 -2.87 -1.56
N SER A 211 -6.00 -2.07 -2.63
CA SER A 211 -6.78 -0.83 -2.72
C SER A 211 -8.29 -1.10 -2.68
N ALA A 212 -8.74 -2.22 -3.25
CA ALA A 212 -10.14 -2.64 -3.20
C ALA A 212 -10.44 -3.61 -2.06
N GLU A 213 -9.50 -4.47 -1.67
CA GLU A 213 -9.69 -5.45 -0.59
C GLU A 213 -9.97 -4.77 0.76
N ALA A 214 -9.43 -3.56 0.96
CA ALA A 214 -9.62 -2.76 2.16
C ALA A 214 -11.05 -2.21 2.32
N ILE A 215 -11.86 -2.18 1.25
CA ILE A 215 -13.20 -1.59 1.30
C ILE A 215 -14.20 -2.53 2.00
N PRO A 216 -14.39 -3.81 1.60
CA PRO A 216 -15.35 -4.69 2.24
C PRO A 216 -15.24 -4.88 3.76
N PRO A 217 -14.04 -4.93 4.39
CA PRO A 217 -13.91 -5.01 5.85
C PRO A 217 -14.54 -3.83 6.61
N THR A 218 -14.78 -2.70 5.95
CA THR A 218 -15.49 -1.56 6.54
C THR A 218 -17.02 -1.75 6.53
N GLY A 219 -17.53 -2.72 5.76
CA GLY A 219 -18.95 -2.89 5.46
C GLY A 219 -19.41 -2.19 4.18
N ALA A 220 -18.57 -1.34 3.58
CA ALA A 220 -18.87 -0.64 2.34
C ALA A 220 -18.69 -1.52 1.09
N THR A 221 -19.24 -1.04 -0.03
CA THR A 221 -19.17 -1.70 -1.34
C THR A 221 -18.13 -1.02 -2.24
N PRO A 222 -17.14 -1.74 -2.78
CA PRO A 222 -16.23 -1.18 -3.78
C PRO A 222 -16.97 -0.98 -5.11
N VAL A 223 -16.84 0.21 -5.69
CA VAL A 223 -17.37 0.55 -7.02
C VAL A 223 -16.19 0.85 -7.94
N PHE A 224 -16.08 0.09 -9.04
CA PHE A 224 -14.90 0.15 -9.88
C PHE A 224 -15.00 1.21 -10.97
N CYS A 225 -13.95 2.00 -11.14
CA CYS A 225 -13.76 2.90 -12.27
C CYS A 225 -12.57 2.49 -13.15
N ASP A 226 -12.55 3.03 -14.36
CA ASP A 226 -11.45 2.83 -15.31
C ASP A 226 -10.31 3.82 -15.03
N VAL A 227 -9.23 3.73 -15.81
CA VAL A 227 -8.04 4.58 -15.71
C VAL A 227 -7.71 5.24 -17.04
N ASP A 228 -6.82 6.22 -16.99
CA ASP A 228 -6.19 6.80 -18.16
C ASP A 228 -5.13 5.83 -18.75
N PRO A 229 -5.10 5.58 -20.07
CA PRO A 229 -4.21 4.60 -20.70
C PRO A 229 -2.72 4.96 -20.63
N ASP A 230 -2.39 6.25 -20.46
CA ASP A 230 -1.01 6.73 -20.53
C ASP A 230 -0.37 6.85 -19.14
N THR A 231 -1.12 7.40 -18.19
CA THR A 231 -0.68 7.57 -16.80
C THR A 231 -0.99 6.37 -15.92
N MET A 232 -1.94 5.51 -16.33
CA MET A 232 -2.47 4.37 -15.58
C MET A 232 -3.10 4.74 -14.23
N CYS A 233 -3.37 6.04 -14.02
CA CYS A 233 -4.08 6.56 -12.86
C CYS A 233 -5.54 6.83 -13.24
N VAL A 234 -6.41 6.96 -12.24
CA VAL A 234 -7.78 7.45 -12.45
C VAL A 234 -7.77 8.89 -12.98
N THR A 235 -8.86 9.29 -13.63
CA THR A 235 -9.15 10.68 -14.01
C THR A 235 -10.39 11.19 -13.26
N ALA A 236 -10.64 12.50 -13.31
CA ALA A 236 -11.86 13.06 -12.76
C ALA A 236 -13.12 12.51 -13.46
N GLU A 237 -13.06 12.27 -14.78
CA GLU A 237 -14.13 11.72 -15.60
C GLU A 237 -14.46 10.28 -15.21
N THR A 238 -13.44 9.42 -15.15
CA THR A 238 -13.60 7.99 -14.86
C THR A 238 -14.13 7.78 -13.45
N VAL A 239 -13.67 8.56 -12.48
CA VAL A 239 -14.22 8.55 -11.11
C VAL A 239 -15.66 9.04 -11.10
N ALA A 240 -15.95 10.21 -11.69
CA ALA A 240 -17.30 10.78 -11.67
C ALA A 240 -18.34 9.87 -12.33
N ALA A 241 -17.96 9.10 -13.35
CA ALA A 241 -18.85 8.13 -14.00
C ALA A 241 -19.23 6.95 -13.09
N ALA A 242 -18.43 6.64 -12.07
CA ALA A 242 -18.67 5.58 -11.09
C ALA A 242 -19.38 6.08 -9.82
N VAL A 243 -19.53 7.39 -9.63
CA VAL A 243 -20.18 7.97 -8.45
C VAL A 243 -21.69 7.73 -8.50
N THR A 244 -22.25 7.35 -7.36
CA THR A 244 -23.69 7.17 -7.13
C THR A 244 -24.13 7.98 -5.90
N PRO A 245 -25.44 8.08 -5.61
CA PRO A 245 -25.93 8.70 -4.36
C PRO A 245 -25.43 8.03 -3.07
N ARG A 246 -24.92 6.79 -3.13
CA ARG A 246 -24.34 6.08 -1.98
C ARG A 246 -22.83 6.26 -1.85
N THR A 247 -22.17 6.88 -2.83
CA THR A 247 -20.71 7.05 -2.78
C THR A 247 -20.34 7.98 -1.64
N LYS A 248 -19.53 7.46 -0.71
CA LYS A 248 -19.09 8.16 0.50
C LYS A 248 -17.66 8.67 0.38
N ALA A 249 -16.80 7.97 -0.34
CA ALA A 249 -15.40 8.30 -0.51
C ALA A 249 -14.84 7.74 -1.83
N ILE A 250 -13.66 8.22 -2.20
CA ILE A 250 -12.89 7.73 -3.34
C ILE A 250 -11.52 7.27 -2.85
N VAL A 251 -11.05 6.11 -3.30
CA VAL A 251 -9.65 5.68 -3.17
C VAL A 251 -8.96 5.96 -4.51
N ALA A 252 -8.14 7.01 -4.55
CA ALA A 252 -7.38 7.38 -5.75
C ALA A 252 -5.94 6.87 -5.62
N VAL A 253 -5.51 6.03 -6.57
CA VAL A 253 -4.21 5.35 -6.49
C VAL A 253 -3.16 6.09 -7.30
N HIS A 254 -2.04 6.42 -6.66
CA HIS A 254 -0.84 6.97 -7.31
C HIS A 254 0.00 5.82 -7.90
N LEU A 255 -0.53 5.19 -8.94
CA LEU A 255 -0.08 3.89 -9.42
C LEU A 255 1.33 3.97 -10.04
N PHE A 256 2.18 2.99 -9.72
CA PHE A 256 3.58 2.86 -10.16
C PHE A 256 4.48 4.06 -9.82
N GLY A 257 4.00 4.95 -8.95
CA GLY A 257 4.67 6.20 -8.60
C GLY A 257 4.28 7.38 -9.48
N ASN A 258 3.31 7.23 -10.37
CA ASN A 258 2.66 8.35 -11.04
C ASN A 258 1.64 9.03 -10.12
N VAL A 259 1.19 10.24 -10.46
CA VAL A 259 0.34 11.05 -9.57
C VAL A 259 -1.07 11.18 -10.14
N ALA A 260 -2.07 10.62 -9.46
CA ALA A 260 -3.48 10.84 -9.78
C ALA A 260 -3.92 12.30 -9.57
N PRO A 261 -4.87 12.83 -10.37
CA PRO A 261 -5.29 14.23 -10.35
C PRO A 261 -6.30 14.52 -9.21
N ILE A 262 -5.81 14.48 -7.96
CA ILE A 262 -6.66 14.55 -6.75
C ILE A 262 -7.51 15.84 -6.69
N ALA A 263 -6.94 16.99 -7.06
CA ALA A 263 -7.66 18.26 -7.04
C ALA A 263 -8.85 18.28 -8.02
N GLU A 264 -8.65 17.75 -9.24
CA GLU A 264 -9.70 17.66 -10.26
C GLU A 264 -10.81 16.69 -9.85
N ILE A 265 -10.44 15.55 -9.26
CA ILE A 265 -11.40 14.58 -8.72
C ILE A 265 -12.28 15.22 -7.65
N ARG A 266 -11.68 15.96 -6.69
CA ARG A 266 -12.42 16.65 -5.62
C ARG A 266 -13.32 17.75 -6.19
N ALA A 267 -12.79 18.57 -7.11
CA ALA A 267 -13.55 19.65 -7.74
C ALA A 267 -14.78 19.12 -8.50
N ARG A 268 -14.65 17.96 -9.14
CA ARG A 268 -15.74 17.37 -9.93
C ARG A 268 -16.78 16.62 -9.12
N THR A 269 -16.36 15.93 -8.06
CA THR A 269 -17.25 15.02 -7.30
C THR A 269 -17.75 15.62 -5.98
N GLY A 270 -17.00 16.55 -5.37
CA GLY A 270 -17.28 17.06 -4.03
C GLY A 270 -17.10 16.03 -2.91
N LEU A 271 -16.56 14.84 -3.20
CA LEU A 271 -16.39 13.75 -2.25
C LEU A 271 -15.00 13.73 -1.63
N PRO A 272 -14.85 13.20 -0.39
CA PRO A 272 -13.54 13.03 0.21
C PRO A 272 -12.71 11.98 -0.54
N VAL A 273 -11.41 12.25 -0.68
CA VAL A 273 -10.47 11.39 -1.39
C VAL A 273 -9.41 10.86 -0.42
N VAL A 274 -9.30 9.53 -0.37
CA VAL A 274 -8.18 8.80 0.22
C VAL A 274 -7.16 8.53 -0.87
N GLU A 275 -5.96 9.10 -0.75
CA GLU A 275 -4.85 8.75 -1.62
C GLU A 275 -4.29 7.38 -1.22
N ASP A 276 -4.19 6.44 -2.16
CA ASP A 276 -3.29 5.29 -2.05
C ASP A 276 -1.94 5.69 -2.64
N ALA A 277 -1.04 6.15 -1.77
CA ALA A 277 0.30 6.61 -2.09
C ALA A 277 1.37 5.52 -1.82
N ALA A 278 0.96 4.26 -1.66
CA ALA A 278 1.86 3.15 -1.36
C ALA A 278 2.98 2.94 -2.39
N GLN A 279 2.85 3.49 -3.58
CA GLN A 279 3.84 3.41 -4.67
C GLN A 279 4.43 4.76 -5.06
N ALA A 280 4.08 5.86 -4.37
CA ALA A 280 4.40 7.22 -4.81
C ALA A 280 5.25 8.03 -3.83
N ALA A 281 5.78 7.38 -2.80
CA ALA A 281 6.81 7.98 -1.96
C ALA A 281 8.00 8.42 -2.83
N GLY A 282 8.23 9.73 -2.88
CA GLY A 282 9.29 10.39 -3.65
C GLY A 282 8.80 11.13 -4.89
N SER A 283 7.56 10.87 -5.33
CA SER A 283 6.96 11.59 -6.45
C SER A 283 6.57 13.02 -6.04
N THR A 284 6.51 13.91 -7.02
CA THR A 284 6.11 15.30 -6.81
C THR A 284 5.11 15.75 -7.87
N THR A 285 4.35 16.79 -7.56
CA THR A 285 3.44 17.46 -8.48
C THR A 285 3.40 18.95 -8.19
N ILE A 286 3.04 19.77 -9.17
CA ILE A 286 2.79 21.19 -9.00
C ILE A 286 1.29 21.40 -8.78
N ARG A 287 0.90 22.02 -7.67
CA ARG A 287 -0.50 22.37 -7.43
C ARG A 287 -0.95 23.42 -8.43
N ALA A 288 -2.00 23.13 -9.19
CA ALA A 288 -2.55 24.04 -10.19
C ALA A 288 -2.97 25.39 -9.59
N GLU A 289 -3.46 25.39 -8.35
CA GLU A 289 -4.03 26.59 -7.72
C GLU A 289 -2.96 27.55 -7.18
N SER A 290 -1.81 27.03 -6.76
CA SER A 290 -0.77 27.82 -6.05
C SER A 290 0.56 27.87 -6.79
N GLY A 291 0.78 27.01 -7.79
CA GLY A 291 2.08 26.79 -8.41
C GLY A 291 3.12 26.17 -7.47
N ALA A 292 2.73 25.79 -6.24
CA ALA A 292 3.65 25.23 -5.26
C ALA A 292 3.92 23.74 -5.51
N LEU A 293 5.14 23.32 -5.21
CA LEU A 293 5.51 21.91 -5.17
C LEU A 293 4.72 21.19 -4.07
N ALA A 294 4.14 20.06 -4.41
CA ALA A 294 3.44 19.17 -3.50
C ALA A 294 3.85 17.71 -3.73
N ARG A 295 3.49 16.84 -2.78
CA ARG A 295 3.78 15.41 -2.81
C ARG A 295 2.49 14.62 -2.60
N PRO A 296 2.32 13.46 -3.27
CA PRO A 296 1.37 12.44 -2.84
C PRO A 296 1.53 12.17 -1.35
N GLY A 297 0.43 12.08 -0.62
CA GLY A 297 0.45 12.08 0.85
C GLY A 297 -0.17 13.32 1.50
N ALA A 298 -0.36 14.38 0.73
CA ALA A 298 -0.86 15.68 1.19
C ALA A 298 -1.83 16.34 0.21
N LEU A 299 -2.33 15.64 -0.79
CA LEU A 299 -3.15 16.20 -1.87
C LEU A 299 -4.66 16.08 -1.57
N GLY A 300 -5.07 14.98 -0.93
CA GLY A 300 -6.44 14.65 -0.58
C GLY A 300 -6.81 14.96 0.88
N ASP A 301 -7.81 14.25 1.39
CA ASP A 301 -8.29 14.39 2.76
C ASP A 301 -7.49 13.50 3.73
N LEU A 302 -7.19 12.29 3.28
CA LEU A 302 -6.28 11.33 3.91
C LEU A 302 -5.41 10.70 2.82
N ALA A 303 -4.22 10.26 3.19
CA ALA A 303 -3.38 9.46 2.31
C ALA A 303 -2.78 8.29 3.05
N THR A 304 -2.45 7.24 2.32
CA THR A 304 -1.99 5.97 2.86
C THR A 304 -0.67 5.56 2.22
N PHE A 305 0.23 5.04 3.04
CA PHE A 305 1.53 4.55 2.62
C PHE A 305 1.73 3.11 3.07
N SER A 306 2.43 2.36 2.23
CA SER A 306 3.03 1.09 2.59
C SER A 306 4.54 1.29 2.68
N PHE A 307 5.12 0.70 3.71
CA PHE A 307 6.56 0.57 3.91
C PHE A 307 7.01 -0.88 3.75
N TYR A 308 6.25 -1.69 2.99
CA TYR A 308 6.67 -3.03 2.62
C TYR A 308 8.07 -3.00 1.98
N PRO A 309 8.93 -4.02 2.13
CA PRO A 309 10.37 -3.88 1.86
C PRO A 309 10.73 -3.50 0.43
N SER A 310 9.87 -3.78 -0.55
CA SER A 310 10.10 -3.41 -1.96
C SER A 310 9.65 -1.99 -2.33
N LYS A 311 8.98 -1.25 -1.43
CA LYS A 311 8.52 0.12 -1.69
C LYS A 311 9.68 1.10 -1.80
N ASN A 312 9.41 2.28 -2.36
CA ASN A 312 10.44 3.32 -2.52
C ASN A 312 11.06 3.75 -1.18
N LEU A 313 10.26 3.68 -0.11
CA LEU A 313 10.69 3.74 1.28
C LEU A 313 10.17 2.48 1.98
N GLY A 314 10.99 1.43 2.04
CA GLY A 314 10.63 0.14 2.63
C GLY A 314 11.40 -0.14 3.92
N CYS A 315 10.73 -0.67 4.95
CA CYS A 315 11.36 -1.17 6.16
C CYS A 315 11.74 -2.67 6.01
N PHE A 316 12.11 -3.34 7.10
CA PHE A 316 12.54 -4.75 7.10
C PHE A 316 11.40 -5.72 7.43
N GLY A 317 10.17 -5.29 7.23
CA GLY A 317 8.96 -6.08 7.44
C GLY A 317 7.76 -5.37 6.85
N ASP A 318 6.58 -5.65 7.40
CA ASP A 318 5.41 -4.84 7.12
C ASP A 318 5.46 -3.52 7.89
N GLY A 319 4.93 -2.47 7.25
CA GLY A 319 4.76 -1.15 7.84
C GLY A 319 3.85 -0.31 6.97
N GLY A 320 3.20 0.68 7.56
CA GLY A 320 2.42 1.66 6.83
C GLY A 320 2.24 2.96 7.61
N ALA A 321 1.63 3.94 6.97
CA ALA A 321 1.22 5.16 7.63
C ALA A 321 -0.05 5.72 6.98
N VAL A 322 -0.80 6.48 7.76
CA VAL A 322 -1.86 7.37 7.28
C VAL A 322 -1.41 8.81 7.50
N THR A 323 -1.53 9.67 6.50
CA THR A 323 -1.22 11.10 6.61
C THR A 323 -2.45 11.96 6.36
N THR A 324 -2.52 13.11 7.03
CA THR A 324 -3.61 14.09 6.85
C THR A 324 -3.22 15.45 7.43
N ALA A 325 -3.84 16.51 6.90
CA ALA A 325 -3.74 17.86 7.47
C ALA A 325 -4.79 18.13 8.57
N ASP A 326 -5.80 17.26 8.71
CA ASP A 326 -6.89 17.41 9.69
C ASP A 326 -6.55 16.70 11.01
N ALA A 327 -6.52 17.46 12.10
CA ALA A 327 -6.20 16.96 13.44
C ALA A 327 -7.25 15.98 13.97
N ASN A 328 -8.52 16.16 13.64
CA ASN A 328 -9.61 15.28 14.08
C ASN A 328 -9.53 13.94 13.37
N LEU A 329 -9.24 13.94 12.06
CA LEU A 329 -9.01 12.70 11.32
C LEU A 329 -7.76 11.98 11.83
N ALA A 330 -6.67 12.71 12.07
CA ALA A 330 -5.45 12.12 12.65
C ALA A 330 -5.71 11.44 14.01
N GLU A 331 -6.52 12.08 14.87
CA GLU A 331 -6.84 11.51 16.19
C GLU A 331 -7.75 10.28 16.08
N ARG A 332 -8.70 10.30 15.15
CA ARG A 332 -9.55 9.15 14.87
C ARG A 332 -8.74 7.97 14.33
N VAL A 333 -7.73 8.22 13.49
CA VAL A 333 -6.77 7.21 13.03
C VAL A 333 -5.95 6.66 14.20
N ARG A 334 -5.43 7.51 15.11
CA ARG A 334 -4.69 7.06 16.31
C ARG A 334 -5.53 6.17 17.23
N THR A 335 -6.79 6.54 17.41
CA THR A 335 -7.75 5.76 18.19
C THR A 335 -8.04 4.41 17.51
N LEU A 336 -8.37 4.43 16.22
CA LEU A 336 -8.69 3.21 15.45
C LEU A 336 -7.52 2.24 15.37
N ARG A 337 -6.29 2.71 15.19
CA ARG A 337 -5.10 1.85 15.11
C ARG A 337 -4.78 1.13 16.43
N PHE A 338 -5.35 1.60 17.53
CA PHE A 338 -5.07 1.19 18.90
C PHE A 338 -6.34 0.69 19.60
N HIS A 339 -6.97 -0.33 19.01
CA HIS A 339 -8.16 -1.01 19.51
C HIS A 339 -9.40 -0.13 19.65
N GLY A 340 -9.41 1.08 19.06
CA GLY A 340 -10.51 2.03 19.23
C GLY A 340 -10.45 2.78 20.57
N SER A 341 -9.25 2.92 21.12
CA SER A 341 -8.98 3.56 22.40
C SER A 341 -7.79 4.51 22.27
N ALA A 342 -7.74 5.52 23.14
CA ALA A 342 -6.57 6.38 23.31
C ALA A 342 -5.66 5.92 24.46
N ASP A 343 -6.19 5.16 25.43
CA ASP A 343 -5.53 4.87 26.71
C ASP A 343 -5.58 3.39 27.14
N LYS A 344 -6.22 2.50 26.36
CA LYS A 344 -6.51 1.09 26.69
C LYS A 344 -7.39 0.89 27.93
N VAL A 345 -8.06 1.92 28.40
CA VAL A 345 -9.04 1.84 29.48
C VAL A 345 -10.42 2.02 28.90
N ASP A 346 -10.63 3.14 28.21
CA ASP A 346 -11.89 3.47 27.57
C ASP A 346 -11.83 3.15 26.08
N TYR A 347 -12.74 2.29 25.62
CA TYR A 347 -12.87 1.88 24.22
C TYR A 347 -14.10 2.55 23.62
N VAL A 348 -13.88 3.56 22.78
CA VAL A 348 -14.94 4.43 22.23
C VAL A 348 -15.41 4.01 20.84
N ASP A 349 -14.68 3.11 20.19
CA ASP A 349 -15.02 2.50 18.89
C ASP A 349 -14.46 1.07 18.82
N ILE A 350 -14.89 0.28 17.84
CA ILE A 350 -14.25 -0.97 17.46
C ILE A 350 -13.11 -0.63 16.49
N GLY A 351 -11.89 -0.62 17.02
CA GLY A 351 -10.67 -0.43 16.23
C GLY A 351 -9.91 -1.72 15.92
N TYR A 352 -8.62 -1.55 15.69
CA TYR A 352 -7.69 -2.56 15.18
C TYR A 352 -6.45 -2.63 16.06
N ASN A 353 -5.73 -3.74 15.99
CA ASN A 353 -4.35 -3.78 16.44
C ASN A 353 -3.45 -3.60 15.22
N SER A 354 -3.26 -2.36 14.79
CA SER A 354 -2.46 -2.05 13.60
C SER A 354 -1.49 -0.93 13.91
N ARG A 355 -0.24 -1.28 14.22
CA ARG A 355 0.76 -0.32 14.68
C ARG A 355 2.05 -0.52 13.91
N LEU A 356 2.80 0.56 13.72
CA LEU A 356 4.18 0.47 13.27
C LEU A 356 5.07 0.15 14.47
N ASP A 357 5.92 -0.87 14.35
CA ASP A 357 6.87 -1.24 15.39
C ASP A 357 8.03 -0.24 15.48
N GLU A 358 8.59 -0.05 16.69
CA GLU A 358 9.74 0.84 16.91
C GLU A 358 10.96 0.43 16.06
N LEU A 359 11.18 -0.88 15.87
CA LEU A 359 12.26 -1.39 15.03
C LEU A 359 12.09 -0.94 13.57
N GLN A 360 10.87 -0.99 13.05
CA GLN A 360 10.59 -0.60 11.67
C GLN A 360 10.64 0.92 11.52
N ALA A 361 10.12 1.67 12.49
CA ALA A 361 10.24 3.13 12.52
C ALA A 361 11.72 3.57 12.54
N ALA A 362 12.56 2.96 13.38
CA ALA A 362 13.98 3.27 13.43
C ALA A 362 14.69 3.03 12.09
N VAL A 363 14.36 1.94 11.38
CA VAL A 363 14.83 1.70 10.01
C VAL A 363 14.37 2.81 9.09
N LEU A 364 13.07 3.15 9.09
CA LEU A 364 12.51 4.17 8.20
C LEU A 364 13.14 5.55 8.41
N ARG A 365 13.47 5.93 9.65
CA ARG A 365 14.17 7.17 9.97
C ARG A 365 15.57 7.25 9.38
N VAL A 366 16.29 6.12 9.33
CA VAL A 366 17.59 6.04 8.64
C VAL A 366 17.41 6.22 7.14
N LEU A 367 16.36 5.65 6.55
CA LEU A 367 16.16 5.62 5.09
C LEU A 367 15.52 6.90 4.54
N LEU A 368 14.64 7.57 5.29
CA LEU A 368 13.87 8.73 4.85
C LEU A 368 14.73 9.88 4.28
N PRO A 369 15.88 10.26 4.87
CA PRO A 369 16.76 11.29 4.31
C PRO A 369 17.33 10.97 2.93
N HIS A 370 17.42 9.69 2.56
CA HIS A 370 17.97 9.24 1.27
C HIS A 370 16.91 9.15 0.16
N LEU A 371 15.63 9.08 0.53
CA LEU A 371 14.51 8.94 -0.40
C LEU A 371 14.50 10.00 -1.52
N PRO A 372 14.77 11.30 -1.29
CA PRO A 372 14.82 12.30 -2.37
C PRO A 372 15.86 12.00 -3.45
N ALA A 373 17.06 11.56 -3.05
CA ALA A 373 18.13 11.22 -3.97
C ALA A 373 17.78 9.95 -4.77
N TRP A 374 17.24 8.94 -4.10
CA TRP A 374 16.76 7.71 -4.75
C TRP A 374 15.62 7.96 -5.74
N ALA A 375 14.64 8.78 -5.37
CA ALA A 375 13.54 9.18 -6.25
C ALA A 375 14.06 9.93 -7.49
N THR A 376 15.02 10.84 -7.30
CA THR A 376 15.68 11.56 -8.41
C THR A 376 16.41 10.60 -9.34
N HIS A 377 17.11 9.58 -8.80
CA HIS A 377 17.78 8.56 -9.61
C HIS A 377 16.79 7.71 -10.42
N ARG A 378 15.69 7.29 -9.79
CA ARG A 378 14.60 6.58 -10.48
C ARG A 378 13.99 7.44 -11.59
N ALA A 379 13.68 8.71 -11.32
CA ALA A 379 13.17 9.64 -12.33
C ALA A 379 14.13 9.78 -13.53
N ARG A 380 15.44 9.91 -13.29
CA ARG A 380 16.45 9.94 -14.37
C ARG A 380 16.56 8.64 -15.15
N THR A 381 16.17 7.51 -14.57
CA THR A 381 16.16 6.22 -15.27
C THR A 381 15.17 6.20 -16.43
N HIS A 382 14.05 6.92 -16.33
CA HIS A 382 13.13 7.12 -17.45
C HIS A 382 13.85 7.73 -18.67
N GLU A 383 14.61 8.81 -18.44
CA GLU A 383 15.37 9.47 -19.50
C GLU A 383 16.47 8.57 -20.07
N ARG A 384 17.12 7.76 -19.23
CA ARG A 384 18.13 6.79 -19.69
C ARG A 384 17.52 5.73 -20.60
N TYR A 385 16.37 5.16 -20.23
CA TYR A 385 15.65 4.22 -21.08
C TYR A 385 15.23 4.86 -22.40
N ARG A 386 14.70 6.08 -22.35
CA ARG A 386 14.31 6.84 -23.55
C ARG A 386 15.50 7.07 -24.48
N ASN A 387 16.61 7.58 -23.95
CA ASN A 387 17.81 7.88 -24.72
C ASN A 387 18.51 6.62 -25.26
N ALA A 388 18.35 5.48 -24.59
CA ALA A 388 18.84 4.18 -25.07
C ALA A 388 17.97 3.57 -26.18
N GLY A 389 16.87 4.21 -26.58
CA GLY A 389 16.01 3.77 -27.68
C GLY A 389 14.86 2.84 -27.25
N LEU A 390 14.58 2.68 -25.95
CA LEU A 390 13.49 1.79 -25.50
C LEU A 390 12.13 2.20 -26.07
N GLY A 391 11.90 3.51 -26.25
CA GLY A 391 10.64 4.05 -26.79
C GLY A 391 10.37 3.69 -28.25
N GLU A 392 11.37 3.19 -28.98
CA GLU A 392 11.20 2.66 -30.35
C GLU A 392 10.68 1.22 -30.35
N LEU A 393 10.77 0.53 -29.20
CA LEU A 393 10.46 -0.89 -29.05
C LEU A 393 9.13 -1.13 -28.33
N VAL A 394 8.79 -0.26 -27.38
CA VAL A 394 7.62 -0.37 -26.50
C VAL A 394 7.08 1.03 -26.16
N THR A 395 5.82 1.11 -25.76
CA THR A 395 5.25 2.37 -25.27
C THR A 395 5.76 2.66 -23.85
N LEU A 396 6.43 3.79 -23.66
CA LEU A 396 6.94 4.22 -22.36
C LEU A 396 5.83 4.77 -21.46
N PRO A 397 5.95 4.66 -20.13
CA PRO A 397 5.04 5.36 -19.22
C PRO A 397 5.21 6.87 -19.33
N VAL A 398 4.12 7.61 -19.18
CA VAL A 398 4.10 9.08 -19.23
C VAL A 398 3.78 9.64 -17.84
N PRO A 399 4.60 10.54 -17.28
CA PRO A 399 4.26 11.18 -16.01
C PRO A 399 3.03 12.07 -16.19
N ALA A 400 2.16 12.12 -15.18
CA ALA A 400 1.02 13.02 -15.17
C ALA A 400 1.49 14.49 -15.33
N PRO A 401 0.71 15.36 -16.00
CA PRO A 401 1.07 16.76 -16.20
C PRO A 401 1.53 17.45 -14.91
N GLY A 402 2.62 18.22 -15.00
CA GLY A 402 3.18 18.95 -13.85
C GLY A 402 3.79 18.05 -12.76
N SER A 403 3.96 16.75 -13.01
CA SER A 403 4.44 15.79 -12.02
C SER A 403 5.79 15.18 -12.36
N THR A 404 6.57 14.84 -11.34
CA THR A 404 7.76 13.99 -11.46
C THR A 404 7.48 12.67 -10.75
N ALA A 405 7.38 11.59 -11.51
CA ALA A 405 7.15 10.26 -10.96
C ALA A 405 8.44 9.65 -10.42
N ALA A 406 8.38 9.07 -9.23
CA ALA A 406 9.49 8.34 -8.62
C ALA A 406 9.61 6.89 -9.10
N TRP A 407 8.77 6.45 -10.04
CA TRP A 407 8.79 5.14 -10.69
C TRP A 407 9.08 3.98 -9.72
N HIS A 408 8.14 3.70 -8.82
CA HIS A 408 8.22 2.50 -7.98
C HIS A 408 8.33 1.24 -8.84
N LEU A 409 7.56 1.21 -9.93
CA LEU A 409 7.71 0.30 -11.04
C LEU A 409 7.83 1.11 -12.32
N TYR A 410 8.69 0.66 -13.23
CA TYR A 410 8.80 1.25 -14.57
C TYR A 410 8.00 0.39 -15.55
N VAL A 411 6.75 0.77 -15.78
CA VAL A 411 5.78 -0.06 -16.51
C VAL A 411 5.62 0.45 -17.93
N VAL A 412 6.03 -0.37 -18.90
CA VAL A 412 5.85 -0.13 -20.34
C VAL A 412 4.62 -0.86 -20.87
N ARG A 413 4.16 -0.53 -22.08
CA ARG A 413 3.12 -1.29 -22.79
C ARG A 413 3.65 -1.92 -24.08
N SER A 414 3.19 -3.14 -24.37
CA SER A 414 3.46 -3.88 -25.61
C SER A 414 2.42 -4.97 -25.81
N ASP A 415 1.97 -5.18 -27.05
CA ASP A 415 1.11 -6.33 -27.40
C ASP A 415 1.82 -7.68 -27.21
N ARG A 416 3.14 -7.67 -27.07
CA ARG A 416 4.00 -8.85 -26.84
C ARG A 416 4.51 -8.91 -25.40
N ALA A 417 3.81 -8.31 -24.44
CA ALA A 417 4.26 -8.21 -23.04
C ALA A 417 4.58 -9.56 -22.37
N ASP A 418 3.78 -10.59 -22.61
CA ASP A 418 4.04 -11.93 -22.05
C ASP A 418 5.26 -12.60 -22.68
N GLU A 419 5.47 -12.41 -23.98
CA GLU A 419 6.67 -12.88 -24.68
C GLU A 419 7.92 -12.17 -24.17
N LEU A 420 7.85 -10.84 -24.01
CA LEU A 420 8.91 -10.03 -23.41
C LEU A 420 9.25 -10.51 -22.00
N ALA A 421 8.24 -10.73 -21.15
CA ALA A 421 8.47 -11.24 -19.79
C ALA A 421 9.20 -12.59 -19.80
N ALA A 422 8.77 -13.52 -20.66
CA ALA A 422 9.39 -14.84 -20.77
C ALA A 422 10.82 -14.76 -21.32
N GLY A 423 11.03 -13.99 -22.39
CA GLY A 423 12.33 -13.83 -23.05
C GLY A 423 13.36 -13.12 -22.18
N LEU A 424 12.99 -12.02 -21.52
CA LEU A 424 13.88 -11.30 -20.61
C LEU A 424 14.30 -12.17 -19.42
N ARG A 425 13.39 -12.99 -18.89
CA ARG A 425 13.70 -13.94 -17.81
C ARG A 425 14.78 -14.94 -18.21
N VAL A 426 14.75 -15.47 -19.44
CA VAL A 426 15.80 -16.38 -19.95
C VAL A 426 17.16 -15.67 -20.02
N ARG A 427 17.17 -14.35 -20.18
CA ARG A 427 18.37 -13.50 -20.22
C ARG A 427 18.84 -13.02 -18.84
N GLY A 428 18.21 -13.45 -17.76
CA GLY A 428 18.53 -13.02 -16.40
C GLY A 428 18.09 -11.60 -16.06
N ILE A 429 17.15 -11.04 -16.85
CA ILE A 429 16.55 -9.72 -16.65
C ILE A 429 15.17 -9.92 -16.04
N GLY A 430 14.94 -9.34 -14.88
CA GLY A 430 13.65 -9.39 -14.20
C GLY A 430 12.63 -8.52 -14.91
N ALA A 431 11.56 -9.13 -15.41
CA ALA A 431 10.40 -8.42 -15.95
C ALA A 431 9.13 -9.19 -15.60
N ARG A 432 8.07 -8.47 -15.23
CA ARG A 432 6.80 -9.10 -14.82
C ARG A 432 5.61 -8.16 -15.00
N PRO A 433 4.42 -8.68 -15.32
CA PRO A 433 3.19 -7.91 -15.18
C PRO A 433 2.78 -7.63 -13.70
N TYR A 434 2.18 -6.45 -13.53
CA TYR A 434 1.44 -5.91 -12.39
C TYR A 434 0.22 -5.12 -12.93
N TYR A 435 -0.97 -5.68 -13.14
CA TYR A 435 -1.47 -7.00 -12.81
C TYR A 435 -2.26 -7.58 -14.01
N ARG A 436 -2.11 -8.88 -14.30
CA ARG A 436 -2.80 -9.52 -15.45
C ARG A 436 -4.31 -9.68 -15.27
N THR A 437 -4.75 -9.89 -14.04
CA THR A 437 -6.19 -10.00 -13.73
C THR A 437 -6.61 -8.73 -13.00
N PRO A 438 -7.38 -7.84 -13.66
CA PRO A 438 -7.95 -6.67 -13.02
C PRO A 438 -8.73 -7.02 -11.76
N VAL A 439 -8.77 -6.10 -10.80
CA VAL A 439 -9.36 -6.34 -9.48
C VAL A 439 -10.86 -6.71 -9.58
N HIS A 440 -11.61 -6.06 -10.48
CA HIS A 440 -13.03 -6.34 -10.68
C HIS A 440 -13.30 -7.76 -11.22
N ARG A 441 -12.30 -8.39 -11.86
CA ARG A 441 -12.40 -9.75 -12.39
C ARG A 441 -11.97 -10.82 -11.37
N GLN A 442 -11.48 -10.43 -10.20
CA GLN A 442 -11.09 -11.39 -9.18
C GLN A 442 -12.33 -12.03 -8.54
N PRO A 443 -12.33 -13.35 -8.27
CA PRO A 443 -13.51 -14.06 -7.77
C PRO A 443 -14.18 -13.44 -6.52
N PRO A 444 -13.44 -12.95 -5.49
CA PRO A 444 -14.08 -12.35 -4.32
C PRO A 444 -14.83 -11.04 -4.60
N MET A 445 -14.55 -10.37 -5.74
CA MET A 445 -15.20 -9.11 -6.11
C MET A 445 -16.52 -9.29 -6.85
N ALA A 446 -16.80 -10.50 -7.36
CA ALA A 446 -18.00 -10.78 -8.16
C ALA A 446 -19.31 -10.39 -7.46
N ARG A 447 -19.39 -10.52 -6.14
CA ARG A 447 -20.57 -10.18 -5.33
C ARG A 447 -20.83 -8.68 -5.16
N TYR A 448 -19.88 -7.83 -5.51
CA TYR A 448 -19.99 -6.37 -5.43
C TYR A 448 -20.27 -5.73 -6.79
N LEU A 449 -20.21 -6.52 -7.87
CA LEU A 449 -20.50 -6.01 -9.20
C LEU A 449 -22.02 -5.87 -9.41
N PRO A 450 -22.45 -4.88 -10.20
CA PRO A 450 -23.84 -4.79 -10.62
C PRO A 450 -24.22 -5.97 -11.52
N ASP A 451 -25.53 -6.21 -11.69
CA ASP A 451 -26.05 -7.17 -12.65
C ASP A 451 -25.54 -6.83 -14.06
N GLY A 452 -24.92 -7.81 -14.72
CA GLY A 452 -24.26 -7.61 -16.03
C GLY A 452 -22.79 -7.19 -15.95
N GLY A 453 -22.25 -6.95 -14.75
CA GLY A 453 -20.86 -6.58 -14.53
C GLY A 453 -20.55 -5.12 -14.84
N VAL A 454 -19.27 -4.78 -14.87
CA VAL A 454 -18.76 -3.44 -15.20
C VAL A 454 -17.88 -3.51 -16.44
N SER A 455 -18.01 -2.54 -17.35
CA SER A 455 -17.18 -2.43 -18.54
C SER A 455 -16.04 -1.45 -18.29
N LEU A 456 -14.80 -1.95 -18.28
CA LEU A 456 -13.58 -1.18 -18.01
C LEU A 456 -12.53 -1.47 -19.10
N PRO A 457 -12.78 -1.03 -20.36
CA PRO A 457 -11.98 -1.43 -21.51
C PRO A 457 -10.51 -1.03 -21.41
N VAL A 458 -10.18 0.13 -20.83
CA VAL A 458 -8.78 0.57 -20.70
C VAL A 458 -8.06 -0.32 -19.69
N THR A 459 -8.69 -0.59 -18.55
CA THR A 459 -8.19 -1.53 -17.55
C THR A 459 -7.91 -2.92 -18.15
N GLU A 460 -8.84 -3.44 -18.95
CA GLU A 460 -8.70 -4.77 -19.58
C GLU A 460 -7.58 -4.80 -20.63
N GLU A 461 -7.45 -3.75 -21.43
CA GLU A 461 -6.35 -3.59 -22.37
C GLU A 461 -5.01 -3.51 -21.64
N LEU A 462 -4.89 -2.61 -20.65
CA LEU A 462 -3.68 -2.41 -19.87
C LEU A 462 -3.25 -3.71 -19.19
N ALA A 463 -4.17 -4.46 -18.59
CA ALA A 463 -3.88 -5.74 -17.95
C ALA A 463 -3.20 -6.74 -18.90
N ARG A 464 -3.57 -6.75 -20.18
CA ARG A 464 -2.94 -7.59 -21.21
C ARG A 464 -1.59 -7.05 -21.70
N THR A 465 -1.44 -5.74 -21.82
CA THR A 465 -0.31 -5.14 -22.56
C THR A 465 0.82 -4.60 -21.69
N HIS A 466 0.62 -4.39 -20.38
CA HIS A 466 1.66 -3.80 -19.55
C HIS A 466 2.78 -4.79 -19.16
N LEU A 467 3.97 -4.28 -18.87
CA LEU A 467 5.12 -5.04 -18.35
C LEU A 467 6.00 -4.14 -17.49
N ALA A 468 6.28 -4.54 -16.25
CA ALA A 468 7.27 -3.85 -15.43
C ALA A 468 8.69 -4.29 -15.81
N LEU A 469 9.55 -3.31 -16.05
CA LEU A 469 10.98 -3.45 -16.30
C LEU A 469 11.80 -3.01 -15.08
N PRO A 470 13.08 -3.42 -14.97
CA PRO A 470 13.94 -3.03 -13.85
C PRO A 470 14.06 -1.52 -13.66
N VAL A 471 13.84 -1.09 -12.42
CA VAL A 471 14.14 0.27 -11.95
C VAL A 471 14.48 0.19 -10.47
N SER A 472 15.55 0.87 -10.05
CA SER A 472 15.96 0.89 -8.65
C SER A 472 16.57 2.23 -8.28
N ALA A 473 16.85 2.41 -6.99
CA ALA A 473 17.58 3.56 -6.48
C ALA A 473 19.03 3.67 -6.98
N THR A 474 19.55 2.61 -7.61
CA THR A 474 20.97 2.44 -7.94
C THR A 474 21.23 1.86 -9.34
N ILE A 475 20.19 1.64 -10.16
CA ILE A 475 20.34 1.02 -11.49
C ILE A 475 21.34 1.80 -12.35
N THR A 476 22.25 1.06 -12.99
CA THR A 476 23.36 1.60 -13.77
C THR A 476 23.01 1.72 -15.26
N ASP A 477 23.76 2.53 -16.00
CA ASP A 477 23.58 2.69 -17.44
C ASP A 477 23.87 1.38 -18.20
N GLN A 478 24.82 0.58 -17.71
CA GLN A 478 25.08 -0.76 -18.26
C GLN A 478 23.86 -1.68 -18.10
N GLN A 479 23.21 -1.65 -16.93
CA GLN A 479 21.99 -2.43 -16.69
C GLN A 479 20.84 -1.95 -17.57
N VAL A 480 20.64 -0.63 -17.70
CA VAL A 480 19.67 -0.05 -18.62
C VAL A 480 19.91 -0.55 -20.05
N GLY A 481 21.14 -0.47 -20.55
CA GLY A 481 21.52 -0.98 -21.87
C GLY A 481 21.18 -2.47 -22.05
N ALA A 482 21.55 -3.30 -21.06
CA ALA A 482 21.23 -4.73 -21.09
C ALA A 482 19.72 -5.01 -21.14
N VAL A 483 18.90 -4.21 -20.46
CA VAL A 483 17.43 -4.32 -20.56
C VAL A 483 16.94 -3.96 -21.97
N VAL A 484 17.41 -2.84 -22.54
CA VAL A 484 17.00 -2.42 -23.89
C VAL A 484 17.41 -3.44 -24.95
N ASP A 485 18.66 -3.92 -24.91
CA ASP A 485 19.16 -4.96 -25.80
C ASP A 485 18.35 -6.25 -25.65
N GLY A 486 17.98 -6.60 -24.42
CA GLY A 486 17.13 -7.75 -24.12
C GLY A 486 15.74 -7.62 -24.75
N VAL A 487 15.11 -6.45 -24.63
CA VAL A 487 13.80 -6.17 -25.26
C VAL A 487 13.92 -6.26 -26.77
N ALA A 488 14.92 -5.61 -27.38
CA ALA A 488 15.14 -5.64 -28.82
C ALA A 488 15.39 -7.05 -29.36
N ALA A 489 16.18 -7.86 -28.65
CA ALA A 489 16.46 -9.25 -29.02
C ALA A 489 15.19 -10.11 -29.02
N VAL A 490 14.38 -10.02 -27.96
CA VAL A 490 13.13 -10.79 -27.87
C VAL A 490 12.16 -10.39 -28.97
N LEU A 491 11.97 -9.09 -29.22
CA LEU A 491 11.08 -8.63 -30.29
C LEU A 491 11.57 -9.06 -31.68
N ALA A 492 12.88 -9.19 -31.87
CA ALA A 492 13.47 -9.72 -33.11
C ALA A 492 13.49 -11.26 -33.19
N GLY A 493 12.98 -11.99 -32.19
CA GLY A 493 12.96 -13.46 -32.16
C GLY A 493 14.33 -14.11 -31.95
N ARG A 494 15.27 -13.40 -31.33
CA ARG A 494 16.63 -13.86 -31.02
C ARG A 494 16.80 -14.29 -29.57
#